data_AF-A0A2K3LHM8-F1
#
_entry.id   AF-A0A2K3LHM8-F1
#
_cell.length_a   1.000
_cell.length_b   1.000
_cell.length_c   1.000
_cell.angle_alpha   90.00
_cell.angle_beta   90.00
_cell.angle_gamma   90.00
#
_symmetry.space_group_name_H-M   'P 1'
#
loop_
_entity.id
_entity.type
_entity.pdbx_description
1 polymer ?
#
loop_
_entity_poly.entity_id
_entity_poly.type
_entity_poly.pdbx_seq_one_letter_code
_entity_poly.pdbx_strand_id
1 'polypeptide(L)'
;RWVDEVIPDVPWVINQEFIDKHNIDYVAHDALPYADTSGAGKDVYEFVKAIGKFKETKRTEGISTSDIIMRIIKDYNQYVMRNLDRGYSRKELGVSYVKEKRLRMNMGLKKLQERVKKQQETVGKKIGTVKKIAGMNRTEWVENADRLVAGFLEMFEDGCHKMGTAIRDRIQEQLKAQQLRSLLYDEWDDDDGDDKFYDDESVEFYSD
;
A
#
# COMPACT_ATOMS: atom_id res chain seq x y z
N ARG A 1 -18.03 5.36 -26.38
CA ARG A 1 -17.86 4.85 -27.77
C ARG A 1 -18.65 3.57 -28.00
N TRP A 2 -18.61 2.61 -27.07
CA TRP A 2 -19.25 1.28 -27.19
C TRP A 2 -20.52 1.12 -26.35
N VAL A 3 -21.05 2.22 -25.80
CA VAL A 3 -22.19 2.21 -24.88
C VAL A 3 -23.35 2.90 -25.58
N ASP A 4 -24.50 2.24 -25.64
CA ASP A 4 -25.73 2.75 -26.25
C ASP A 4 -26.69 3.36 -25.20
N GLU A 5 -26.82 2.72 -24.03
CA GLU A 5 -27.68 3.15 -22.92
C GLU A 5 -26.94 3.04 -21.57
N VAL A 6 -27.29 3.92 -20.62
CA VAL A 6 -26.80 3.89 -19.24
C VAL A 6 -27.99 3.86 -18.28
N ILE A 7 -28.04 2.83 -17.44
CA ILE A 7 -29.06 2.68 -16.39
C ILE A 7 -28.41 3.12 -15.06
N PRO A 8 -28.88 4.20 -14.42
CA PRO A 8 -28.42 4.59 -13.08
C PRO A 8 -29.04 3.68 -12.01
N ASP A 9 -28.45 3.72 -10.80
CA ASP A 9 -29.00 3.08 -9.59
C ASP A 9 -29.30 1.58 -9.75
N VAL A 10 -28.41 0.86 -10.44
CA VAL A 10 -28.52 -0.59 -10.63
C VAL A 10 -28.39 -1.34 -9.31
N PRO A 11 -29.12 -2.45 -9.12
CA PRO A 11 -29.02 -3.26 -7.92
C PRO A 11 -27.63 -3.90 -7.83
N TRP A 12 -27.14 -4.07 -6.60
CA TRP A 12 -25.87 -4.75 -6.33
C TRP A 12 -25.87 -6.22 -6.78
N VAL A 13 -27.00 -6.92 -6.58
CA VAL A 13 -27.23 -8.28 -7.05
C VAL A 13 -28.33 -8.26 -8.09
N ILE A 14 -28.05 -8.77 -9.28
CA ILE A 14 -29.01 -8.82 -10.39
C ILE A 14 -30.00 -9.97 -10.15
N ASN A 15 -31.30 -9.66 -10.25
CA ASN A 15 -32.39 -10.63 -10.13
C ASN A 15 -33.15 -10.79 -11.46
N GLN A 16 -34.06 -11.77 -11.52
CA GLN A 16 -34.87 -12.03 -12.73
C GLN A 16 -35.73 -10.82 -13.12
N GLU A 17 -36.32 -10.12 -12.16
CA GLU A 17 -37.16 -8.95 -12.42
C GLU A 17 -36.38 -7.84 -13.16
N PHE A 18 -35.12 -7.59 -12.77
CA PHE A 18 -34.27 -6.61 -13.43
C PHE A 18 -33.91 -7.04 -14.86
N ILE A 19 -33.62 -8.33 -15.06
CA ILE A 19 -33.34 -8.90 -16.38
C ILE A 19 -34.54 -8.72 -17.31
N ASP A 20 -35.74 -9.03 -16.84
CA ASP A 20 -36.96 -8.96 -17.64
C ASP A 20 -37.36 -7.51 -17.93
N LYS A 21 -37.28 -6.64 -16.92
CA LYS A 21 -37.61 -5.21 -17.04
C LYS A 21 -36.76 -4.51 -18.10
N HIS A 22 -35.49 -4.85 -18.20
CA HIS A 22 -34.54 -4.25 -19.13
C HIS A 22 -34.27 -5.12 -20.37
N ASN A 23 -35.02 -6.23 -20.54
CA ASN A 23 -34.87 -7.19 -21.63
C ASN A 23 -33.41 -7.60 -21.88
N ILE A 24 -32.71 -8.01 -20.81
CA ILE A 24 -31.28 -8.31 -20.83
C ILE A 24 -31.05 -9.74 -21.35
N ASP A 25 -30.33 -9.85 -22.47
CA ASP A 25 -29.94 -11.14 -23.03
C ASP A 25 -28.72 -11.75 -22.31
N TYR A 26 -27.70 -10.93 -22.07
CA TYR A 26 -26.44 -11.34 -21.43
C TYR A 26 -25.93 -10.31 -20.44
N VAL A 27 -25.24 -10.78 -19.40
CA VAL A 27 -24.49 -9.97 -18.45
C VAL A 27 -23.01 -10.23 -18.64
N ALA A 28 -22.22 -9.18 -18.86
CA ALA A 28 -20.79 -9.29 -19.12
C ALA A 28 -19.95 -8.69 -17.98
N HIS A 29 -19.06 -9.50 -17.40
CA HIS A 29 -18.10 -9.09 -16.36
C HIS A 29 -16.85 -9.99 -16.42
N ASP A 30 -15.79 -9.66 -15.69
CA ASP A 30 -14.66 -10.59 -15.52
C ASP A 30 -15.08 -11.87 -14.76
N ALA A 31 -14.29 -12.93 -14.90
CA ALA A 31 -14.64 -14.26 -14.40
C ALA A 31 -14.48 -14.44 -12.89
N LEU A 32 -13.80 -13.51 -12.19
CA LEU A 32 -13.48 -13.67 -10.78
C LEU A 32 -14.77 -13.58 -9.94
N PRO A 33 -14.95 -14.49 -8.95
CA PRO A 33 -16.08 -14.41 -8.04
C PRO A 33 -16.10 -13.08 -7.29
N TYR A 34 -17.24 -12.41 -7.31
CA TYR A 34 -17.38 -11.13 -6.63
C TYR A 34 -18.24 -11.32 -5.37
N ALA A 35 -17.60 -11.28 -4.20
CA ALA A 35 -18.25 -11.59 -2.94
C ALA A 35 -19.38 -10.61 -2.61
N ASP A 36 -20.47 -11.13 -2.05
CA ASP A 36 -21.53 -10.28 -1.55
C ASP A 36 -21.11 -9.61 -0.22
N THR A 37 -21.43 -8.33 -0.10
CA THR A 37 -21.27 -7.52 1.11
C THR A 37 -22.01 -8.09 2.33
N SER A 38 -23.04 -8.91 2.12
CA SER A 38 -23.79 -9.57 3.19
C SER A 38 -23.10 -10.81 3.77
N GLY A 39 -22.05 -11.33 3.13
CA GLY A 39 -21.36 -12.57 3.50
C GLY A 39 -22.15 -13.86 3.26
N ALA A 40 -23.39 -13.78 2.75
CA ALA A 40 -24.24 -14.94 2.47
C ALA A 40 -23.96 -15.57 1.10
N GLY A 41 -23.55 -14.76 0.11
CA GLY A 41 -23.24 -15.19 -1.26
C GLY A 41 -21.75 -15.15 -1.57
N LYS A 42 -21.22 -16.23 -2.17
CA LYS A 42 -19.82 -16.30 -2.61
C LYS A 42 -19.56 -15.50 -3.89
N ASP A 43 -20.58 -15.33 -4.73
CA ASP A 43 -20.50 -14.61 -5.99
C ASP A 43 -21.85 -13.95 -6.34
N VAL A 44 -21.87 -12.62 -6.48
CA VAL A 44 -23.09 -11.89 -6.86
C VAL A 44 -23.59 -12.25 -8.26
N TYR A 45 -22.76 -12.86 -9.10
CA TYR A 45 -23.12 -13.32 -10.44
C TYR A 45 -23.57 -14.79 -10.50
N GLU A 46 -23.68 -15.48 -9.36
CA GLU A 46 -24.02 -16.91 -9.32
C GLU A 46 -25.35 -17.22 -10.04
N PHE A 47 -26.38 -16.41 -9.80
CA PHE A 47 -27.68 -16.54 -10.45
C PHE A 47 -27.60 -16.42 -11.98
N VAL A 48 -26.92 -15.39 -12.49
CA VAL A 48 -26.81 -15.14 -13.93
C VAL A 48 -25.92 -16.18 -14.63
N LYS A 49 -24.93 -16.72 -13.92
CA LYS A 49 -24.13 -17.88 -14.36
C LYS A 49 -25.01 -19.14 -14.46
N ALA A 50 -25.85 -19.40 -13.45
CA ALA A 50 -26.70 -20.59 -13.39
C ALA A 50 -27.74 -20.65 -14.53
N ILE A 51 -28.31 -19.51 -14.93
CA ILE A 51 -29.26 -19.43 -16.06
C ILE A 51 -28.57 -19.33 -17.44
N GLY A 52 -27.24 -19.41 -17.51
CA GLY A 52 -26.48 -19.40 -18.76
C GLY A 52 -26.41 -18.05 -19.47
N LYS A 53 -26.70 -16.95 -18.78
CA LYS A 53 -26.69 -15.58 -19.34
C LYS A 53 -25.39 -14.80 -19.07
N PHE A 54 -24.41 -15.41 -18.40
CA PHE A 54 -23.13 -14.75 -18.11
C PHE A 54 -22.12 -14.85 -19.27
N LYS A 55 -21.44 -13.75 -19.59
CA LYS A 55 -20.38 -13.66 -20.60
C LYS A 55 -19.10 -13.10 -19.99
N GLU A 56 -18.08 -13.93 -19.92
CA GLU A 56 -16.79 -13.54 -19.36
C GLU A 56 -16.04 -12.55 -20.27
N THR A 57 -15.49 -11.50 -19.65
CA THR A 57 -14.59 -10.55 -20.28
C THR A 57 -13.20 -10.65 -19.64
N LYS A 58 -12.19 -10.11 -20.33
CA LYS A 58 -10.80 -10.09 -19.83
C LYS A 58 -10.45 -8.72 -19.31
N ARG A 59 -9.81 -8.68 -18.15
CA ARG A 59 -9.23 -7.45 -17.58
C ARG A 59 -8.11 -6.96 -18.50
N THR A 60 -7.91 -5.65 -18.53
CA THR A 60 -6.78 -5.05 -19.24
C THR A 60 -5.62 -4.92 -18.26
N GLU A 61 -4.48 -5.53 -18.59
CA GLU A 61 -3.29 -5.49 -17.74
C GLU A 61 -2.69 -4.07 -17.66
N GLY A 62 -2.13 -3.73 -16.50
CA GLY A 62 -1.40 -2.47 -16.29
C GLY A 62 -2.27 -1.20 -16.12
N ILE A 63 -3.59 -1.36 -16.04
CA ILE A 63 -4.52 -0.26 -15.75
C ILE A 63 -5.63 -0.71 -14.79
N SER A 64 -5.78 0.05 -13.70
CA SER A 64 -6.88 -0.06 -12.75
C SER A 64 -7.12 1.28 -12.06
N THR A 65 -8.27 1.42 -11.40
CA THR A 65 -8.57 2.61 -10.58
C THR A 65 -7.53 2.77 -9.47
N SER A 66 -7.16 1.68 -8.81
CA SER A 66 -6.12 1.67 -7.78
C SER A 66 -4.77 2.12 -8.34
N ASP A 67 -4.37 1.66 -9.53
CA ASP A 67 -3.13 2.11 -10.17
C ASP A 67 -3.11 3.60 -10.44
N ILE A 68 -4.23 4.15 -10.92
CA ILE A 68 -4.36 5.59 -11.18
C ILE A 68 -4.28 6.38 -9.87
N ILE A 69 -5.01 5.95 -8.84
CA ILE A 69 -4.96 6.57 -7.50
C ILE A 69 -3.54 6.55 -6.95
N MET A 70 -2.87 5.39 -6.99
CA MET A 70 -1.50 5.24 -6.51
C MET A 70 -0.51 6.15 -7.26
N ARG A 71 -0.67 6.31 -8.58
CA ARG A 71 0.14 7.25 -9.36
C ARG A 71 -0.06 8.70 -8.90
N ILE A 72 -1.31 9.12 -8.70
CA ILE A 72 -1.64 10.47 -8.21
C ILE A 72 -1.04 10.71 -6.83
N ILE A 73 -1.20 9.76 -5.89
CA ILE A 73 -0.66 9.86 -4.53
C ILE A 73 0.87 9.93 -4.54
N LYS A 74 1.51 9.08 -5.36
CA LYS A 74 2.98 9.07 -5.51
C LYS A 74 3.49 10.41 -6.03
N ASP A 75 2.85 10.97 -7.05
CA ASP A 75 3.24 12.25 -7.64
C ASP A 75 2.99 13.42 -6.67
N TYR A 76 1.88 13.38 -5.93
CA TYR A 76 1.60 14.33 -4.86
C TYR A 76 2.68 14.29 -3.77
N ASN A 77 3.06 13.10 -3.30
CA ASN A 77 4.10 12.94 -2.29
C ASN A 77 5.47 13.47 -2.77
N GLN A 78 5.80 13.27 -4.06
CA GLN A 78 7.00 13.86 -4.65
C GLN A 78 6.91 15.39 -4.74
N TYR A 79 5.76 15.93 -5.15
CA TYR A 79 5.49 17.36 -5.17
C TYR A 79 5.71 17.98 -3.80
N VAL A 80 5.12 17.40 -2.75
CA VAL A 80 5.27 17.87 -1.36
C VAL A 80 6.74 17.90 -0.98
N MET A 81 7.47 16.81 -1.18
CA MET A 81 8.88 16.74 -0.79
C MET A 81 9.76 17.74 -1.51
N ARG A 82 9.56 17.91 -2.82
CA ARG A 82 10.34 18.87 -3.61
C ARG A 82 10.11 20.31 -3.13
N ASN A 83 8.90 20.66 -2.70
CA ASN A 83 8.61 22.01 -2.21
C ASN A 83 9.09 22.21 -0.77
N LEU A 84 9.01 21.20 0.10
CA LEU A 84 9.62 21.25 1.42
C LEU A 84 11.14 21.45 1.33
N ASP A 85 11.82 20.78 0.40
CA ASP A 85 13.26 20.96 0.15
C ASP A 85 13.59 22.36 -0.41
N ARG A 86 12.63 23.04 -1.05
CA ARG A 86 12.75 24.43 -1.52
C ARG A 86 12.47 25.47 -0.43
N GLY A 87 12.04 25.04 0.76
CA GLY A 87 11.78 25.92 1.90
C GLY A 87 10.33 26.35 2.08
N TYR A 88 9.38 25.82 1.30
CA TYR A 88 7.95 26.03 1.58
C TYR A 88 7.56 25.40 2.91
N SER A 89 6.65 26.06 3.64
CA SER A 89 6.20 25.54 4.92
C SER A 89 5.12 24.47 4.74
N ARG A 90 5.03 23.50 5.66
CA ARG A 90 3.99 22.46 5.64
C ARG A 90 2.56 23.05 5.63
N LYS A 91 2.38 24.20 6.30
CA LYS A 91 1.09 24.87 6.41
C LYS A 91 0.66 25.44 5.06
N GLU A 92 1.58 26.01 4.29
CA GLU A 92 1.34 26.50 2.92
C GLU A 92 0.99 25.37 1.95
N LEU A 93 1.56 24.18 2.16
CA LEU A 93 1.29 23.00 1.33
C LEU A 93 0.04 22.22 1.77
N GLY A 94 -0.63 22.62 2.85
CA GLY A 94 -1.77 21.88 3.40
C GLY A 94 -1.39 20.47 3.89
N VAL A 95 -0.15 20.27 4.34
CA VAL A 95 0.37 18.96 4.74
C VAL A 95 0.42 18.86 6.26
N SER A 96 -0.13 17.76 6.79
CA SER A 96 -0.07 17.45 8.22
C SER A 96 1.37 17.19 8.68
N TYR A 97 1.65 17.47 9.96
CA TYR A 97 2.99 17.32 10.53
C TYR A 97 3.50 15.87 10.46
N VAL A 98 2.63 14.90 10.75
CA VAL A 98 2.95 13.46 10.68
C VAL A 98 3.33 13.06 9.25
N LYS A 99 2.54 13.50 8.26
CA LYS A 99 2.83 13.24 6.84
C LYS A 99 4.16 13.83 6.42
N GLU A 100 4.48 15.07 6.83
CA GLU A 100 5.79 15.67 6.57
C GLU A 100 6.95 14.82 7.13
N LYS A 101 6.86 14.42 8.41
CA LYS A 101 7.92 13.63 9.05
C LYS A 101 8.08 12.25 8.40
N ARG A 102 6.98 11.56 8.09
CA ARG A 102 7.02 10.27 7.37
C ARG A 102 7.68 10.43 5.99
N LEU A 103 7.32 11.45 5.22
CA LEU A 103 7.93 11.69 3.92
C LEU A 103 9.44 12.03 4.02
N ARG A 104 9.85 12.83 5.02
CA ARG A 104 11.28 13.09 5.30
C ARG A 104 12.05 11.83 5.67
N MET A 105 11.48 10.95 6.50
CA MET A 105 12.09 9.67 6.85
C MET A 105 12.24 8.77 5.62
N ASN A 106 11.19 8.64 4.81
CA ASN A 106 11.24 7.87 3.56
C ASN A 106 12.30 8.38 2.58
N MET A 107 12.49 9.70 2.47
CA MET A 107 13.58 10.26 1.68
C MET A 107 14.96 9.99 2.28
N GLY A 108 15.10 10.06 3.61
CA GLY A 108 16.33 9.69 4.31
C GLY A 108 16.74 8.24 4.04
N LEU A 109 15.77 7.33 4.11
CA LEU A 109 15.95 5.90 3.81
C LEU A 109 16.33 5.67 2.35
N LYS A 110 15.66 6.33 1.40
CA LYS A 110 16.03 6.24 -0.03
C LYS A 110 17.46 6.72 -0.30
N LYS A 111 17.85 7.86 0.27
CA LYS A 111 19.23 8.37 0.15
C LYS A 111 20.26 7.41 0.76
N LEU A 112 19.92 6.75 1.86
CA LEU A 112 20.77 5.72 2.46
C LEU A 112 20.89 4.50 1.53
N GLN A 113 19.77 3.99 1.01
CA GLN A 113 19.73 2.88 0.08
C GLN A 113 20.59 3.16 -1.17
N GLU A 114 20.51 4.37 -1.74
CA GLU A 114 21.35 4.80 -2.86
C GLU A 114 22.85 4.80 -2.52
N ARG A 115 23.22 5.28 -1.32
CA ARG A 115 24.61 5.26 -0.85
C ARG A 115 25.13 3.83 -0.66
N VAL A 116 24.32 2.95 -0.07
CA VAL A 116 24.65 1.54 0.12
C VAL A 116 24.85 0.85 -1.23
N LYS A 117 23.95 1.06 -2.19
CA LYS A 117 24.08 0.52 -3.54
C LYS A 117 25.37 0.98 -4.23
N LYS A 118 25.69 2.28 -4.15
CA LYS A 118 26.95 2.82 -4.70
C LYS A 118 28.20 2.24 -4.04
N GLN A 119 28.16 2.01 -2.72
CA GLN A 119 29.25 1.35 -2.00
C GLN A 119 29.39 -0.11 -2.43
N GLN A 120 28.29 -0.86 -2.54
CA GLN A 120 28.27 -2.24 -3.03
C GLN A 120 28.90 -2.36 -4.42
N GLU A 121 28.55 -1.46 -5.35
CA GLU A 121 29.14 -1.40 -6.69
C GLU A 121 30.66 -1.10 -6.65
N THR A 122 31.08 -0.20 -5.76
CA THR A 122 32.49 0.18 -5.60
C THR A 122 33.31 -0.96 -4.99
N VAL A 123 32.78 -1.62 -3.97
CA VAL A 123 33.37 -2.81 -3.34
C VAL A 123 33.46 -3.95 -4.36
N GLY A 124 32.40 -4.20 -5.13
CA GLY A 124 32.41 -5.19 -6.20
C GLY A 124 33.51 -4.95 -7.25
N LYS A 125 33.71 -3.70 -7.68
CA LYS A 125 34.79 -3.33 -8.62
C LYS A 125 36.19 -3.52 -8.02
N LYS A 126 36.39 -3.13 -6.75
CA LYS A 126 37.67 -3.29 -6.05
C LYS A 126 38.01 -4.77 -5.84
N ILE A 127 37.05 -5.58 -5.38
CA ILE A 127 37.20 -7.03 -5.23
C ILE A 127 37.50 -7.69 -6.59
N GLY A 128 36.80 -7.29 -7.65
CA GLY A 128 37.07 -7.77 -9.00
C GLY A 128 38.49 -7.47 -9.49
N THR A 129 39.06 -6.33 -9.07
CA THR A 129 40.43 -5.93 -9.40
C THR A 129 41.47 -6.71 -8.57
N VAL A 130 41.25 -6.85 -7.26
CA VAL A 130 42.12 -7.65 -6.38
C VAL A 130 42.14 -9.12 -6.78
N LYS A 131 41.00 -9.68 -7.20
CA LYS A 131 40.93 -11.03 -7.76
C LYS A 131 41.82 -11.20 -9.01
N LYS A 132 41.86 -10.20 -9.88
CA LYS A 132 42.73 -10.22 -11.09
C LYS A 132 44.21 -10.08 -10.75
N ILE A 133 44.56 -9.36 -9.69
CA ILE A 133 45.95 -9.06 -9.33
C ILE A 133 46.57 -10.15 -8.44
N ALA A 134 45.81 -10.67 -7.47
CA ALA A 134 46.36 -11.51 -6.41
C ALA A 134 46.15 -13.02 -6.61
N GLY A 135 45.43 -13.45 -7.66
CA GLY A 135 45.09 -14.87 -7.85
C GLY A 135 44.32 -15.47 -6.67
N MET A 136 43.67 -14.64 -5.85
CA MET A 136 43.00 -15.05 -4.62
C MET A 136 41.59 -15.59 -4.91
N ASN A 137 41.26 -16.71 -4.27
CA ASN A 137 39.95 -17.38 -4.41
C ASN A 137 38.82 -16.54 -3.81
N ARG A 138 37.72 -16.48 -4.57
CA ARG A 138 36.55 -15.59 -4.42
C ARG A 138 35.67 -15.88 -3.19
N THR A 139 35.71 -17.10 -2.67
CA THR A 139 34.65 -17.65 -1.80
C THR A 139 34.69 -17.08 -0.39
N GLU A 140 35.84 -17.09 0.28
CA GLU A 140 35.91 -16.77 1.72
C GLU A 140 35.58 -15.31 2.06
N TRP A 141 36.06 -14.35 1.27
CA TRP A 141 35.85 -12.92 1.57
C TRP A 141 34.46 -12.42 1.23
N VAL A 142 33.89 -12.90 0.12
CA VAL A 142 32.54 -12.51 -0.32
C VAL A 142 31.50 -13.15 0.60
N GLU A 143 31.67 -14.41 0.99
CA GLU A 143 30.77 -15.08 1.93
C GLU A 143 30.83 -14.43 3.32
N ASN A 144 32.00 -14.02 3.79
CA ASN A 144 32.11 -13.36 5.10
C ASN A 144 31.54 -11.92 5.07
N ALA A 145 31.65 -11.21 3.95
CA ALA A 145 31.04 -9.89 3.77
C ALA A 145 29.51 -9.98 3.60
N ASP A 146 29.02 -10.92 2.79
CA ASP A 146 27.58 -11.17 2.61
C ASP A 146 26.95 -11.64 3.92
N ARG A 147 27.65 -12.45 4.73
CA ARG A 147 27.21 -12.84 6.09
C ARG A 147 27.17 -11.66 7.06
N LEU A 148 28.15 -10.74 6.99
CA LEU A 148 28.15 -9.53 7.82
C LEU A 148 27.05 -8.55 7.41
N VAL A 149 26.79 -8.41 6.12
CA VAL A 149 25.70 -7.57 5.59
C VAL A 149 24.34 -8.20 5.90
N ALA A 150 24.18 -9.51 5.74
CA ALA A 150 22.97 -10.23 6.12
C ALA A 150 22.70 -10.12 7.62
N GLY A 151 23.71 -10.35 8.48
CA GLY A 151 23.56 -10.17 9.92
C GLY A 151 23.27 -8.73 10.33
N PHE A 152 23.86 -7.74 9.64
CA PHE A 152 23.54 -6.33 9.87
C PHE A 152 22.10 -5.99 9.44
N LEU A 153 21.65 -6.47 8.29
CA LEU A 153 20.30 -6.25 7.79
C LEU A 153 19.25 -6.94 8.66
N GLU A 154 19.53 -8.16 9.11
CA GLU A 154 18.68 -8.88 10.07
C GLU A 154 18.58 -8.12 11.39
N MET A 155 19.71 -7.67 11.95
CA MET A 155 19.71 -6.82 13.15
C MET A 155 19.02 -5.46 12.95
N PHE A 156 19.07 -4.91 11.74
CA PHE A 156 18.43 -3.64 11.39
C PHE A 156 16.92 -3.79 11.18
N GLU A 157 16.48 -4.85 10.52
CA GLU A 157 15.06 -5.22 10.37
C GLU A 157 14.47 -5.57 11.73
N ASP A 158 15.17 -6.35 12.56
CA ASP A 158 14.79 -6.61 13.95
C ASP A 158 14.71 -5.31 14.78
N GLY A 159 15.64 -4.39 14.58
CA GLY A 159 15.65 -3.09 15.24
C GLY A 159 14.47 -2.21 14.81
N CYS A 160 14.14 -2.19 13.51
CA CYS A 160 12.98 -1.48 12.98
C CYS A 160 11.67 -2.13 13.43
N HIS A 161 11.61 -3.46 13.50
CA HIS A 161 10.44 -4.19 14.01
C HIS A 161 10.25 -3.96 15.50
N LYS A 162 11.30 -4.06 16.34
CA LYS A 162 11.22 -3.77 17.78
C LYS A 162 10.83 -2.32 18.07
N MET A 163 11.30 -1.39 17.25
CA MET A 163 10.90 0.01 17.35
C MET A 163 9.47 0.22 16.85
N GLY A 164 9.05 -0.45 15.77
CA GLY A 164 7.68 -0.44 15.26
C GLY A 164 6.68 -1.05 16.22
N THR A 165 7.01 -2.17 16.88
CA THR A 165 6.20 -2.77 17.94
C THR A 165 6.19 -1.89 19.17
N ALA A 166 7.32 -1.32 19.62
CA ALA A 166 7.33 -0.41 20.76
C ALA A 166 6.52 0.89 20.51
N ILE A 167 6.51 1.40 19.27
CA ILE A 167 5.65 2.53 18.87
C ILE A 167 4.19 2.10 18.86
N ARG A 168 3.86 0.93 18.29
CA ARG A 168 2.50 0.37 18.29
C ARG A 168 2.00 0.11 19.71
N ASP A 169 2.81 -0.49 20.57
CA ASP A 169 2.49 -0.81 21.96
C ASP A 169 2.30 0.47 22.77
N ARG A 170 3.12 1.50 22.57
CA ARG A 170 2.90 2.83 23.16
C ARG A 170 1.60 3.47 22.69
N ILE A 171 1.29 3.39 21.40
CA ILE A 171 0.02 3.90 20.84
C ILE A 171 -1.17 3.11 21.40
N GLN A 172 -1.04 1.79 21.54
CA GLN A 172 -2.07 0.90 22.06
C GLN A 172 -2.27 1.06 23.58
N GLU A 173 -1.21 1.31 24.35
CA GLU A 173 -1.26 1.68 25.76
C GLU A 173 -1.89 3.06 25.96
N GLN A 174 -1.57 4.04 25.10
CA GLN A 174 -2.23 5.35 25.14
C GLN A 174 -3.72 5.23 24.80
N LEU A 175 -4.11 4.46 23.79
CA LEU A 175 -5.51 4.19 23.45
C LEU A 175 -6.26 3.47 24.57
N LYS A 176 -5.66 2.47 25.22
CA LYS A 176 -6.25 1.79 26.38
C LYS A 176 -6.35 2.70 27.61
N ALA A 177 -5.35 3.56 27.85
CA ALA A 177 -5.39 4.56 28.91
C ALA A 177 -6.43 5.66 28.63
N GLN A 178 -6.68 5.99 27.35
CA GLN A 178 -7.74 6.89 26.91
C GLN A 178 -9.13 6.25 27.05
N GLN A 179 -9.28 4.96 26.75
CA GLN A 179 -10.51 4.18 27.01
C GLN A 179 -10.80 4.02 28.51
N LEU A 180 -9.78 3.79 29.35
CA LEU A 180 -9.92 3.75 30.81
C LEU A 180 -10.20 5.14 31.41
N ARG A 181 -9.64 6.23 30.84
CA ARG A 181 -10.02 7.62 31.20
C ARG A 181 -11.43 7.96 30.75
N SER A 182 -11.84 7.54 29.56
CA SER A 182 -13.19 7.71 29.03
C SER A 182 -14.24 6.98 29.87
N LEU A 183 -13.89 5.87 30.52
CA LEU A 183 -14.75 5.19 31.50
C LEU A 183 -14.76 5.82 32.90
N LEU A 184 -13.89 6.79 33.18
CA LEU A 184 -13.76 7.44 34.51
C LEU A 184 -14.02 8.96 34.50
N TYR A 185 -14.13 9.59 33.34
CA TYR A 185 -14.39 11.02 33.17
C TYR A 185 -15.33 11.23 31.97
N ASP A 186 -16.56 10.75 32.08
CA ASP A 186 -17.68 11.25 31.28
C ASP A 186 -18.20 12.52 31.97
N GLU A 187 -17.49 13.65 31.79
CA GLU A 187 -18.12 14.97 31.86
C GLU A 187 -17.18 16.10 31.37
N TRP A 188 -17.66 16.83 30.35
CA TRP A 188 -17.26 18.14 29.83
C TRP A 188 -16.13 18.27 28.77
N ASP A 189 -16.61 18.68 27.59
CA ASP A 189 -16.15 19.76 26.70
C ASP A 189 -15.50 19.46 25.33
N ASP A 190 -16.09 20.19 24.38
CA ASP A 190 -16.00 20.21 22.91
C ASP A 190 -14.64 20.64 22.33
N ASP A 191 -14.50 20.35 21.03
CA ASP A 191 -13.64 20.99 20.03
C ASP A 191 -12.20 20.44 19.86
N ASP A 192 -12.00 19.60 18.83
CA ASP A 192 -11.09 19.88 17.70
C ASP A 192 -10.81 18.64 16.83
N GLY A 193 -11.10 18.75 15.53
CA GLY A 193 -10.36 18.11 14.42
C GLY A 193 -10.39 16.58 14.30
N ASP A 194 -11.30 16.07 13.46
CA ASP A 194 -11.39 14.67 13.01
C ASP A 194 -10.09 14.20 12.30
N ASP A 195 -9.12 13.70 13.07
CA ASP A 195 -7.89 13.04 12.60
C ASP A 195 -8.21 11.60 12.16
N LYS A 196 -8.80 11.44 10.96
CA LYS A 196 -8.95 10.11 10.34
C LYS A 196 -7.61 9.59 9.84
N PHE A 197 -7.04 8.68 10.62
CA PHE A 197 -5.89 7.84 10.30
C PHE A 197 -6.20 6.93 9.11
N TYR A 198 -5.86 7.36 7.89
CA TYR A 198 -5.75 6.45 6.75
C TYR A 198 -4.41 5.72 6.83
N ASP A 199 -4.46 4.49 7.34
CA ASP A 199 -3.33 3.56 7.35
C ASP A 199 -3.05 3.10 5.92
N ASP A 200 -2.24 3.86 5.19
CA ASP A 200 -1.84 3.59 3.80
C ASP A 200 -0.83 2.41 3.67
N GLU A 201 -0.71 1.54 4.69
CA GLU A 201 0.21 0.40 4.71
C GLU A 201 -0.46 -0.98 4.88
N SER A 202 -1.79 -1.06 4.89
CA SER A 202 -2.52 -2.34 4.88
C SER A 202 -3.45 -2.47 3.68
N VAL A 203 -2.90 -2.40 2.47
CA VAL A 203 -3.56 -3.03 1.32
C VAL A 203 -2.85 -4.35 1.08
N GLU A 204 -3.47 -5.42 1.57
CA GLU A 204 -3.07 -6.79 1.29
C GLU A 204 -2.76 -6.94 -0.19
N PHE A 205 -1.58 -7.46 -0.47
CA PHE A 205 -1.18 -7.91 -1.78
C PHE A 205 -2.07 -9.11 -2.14
N TYR A 206 -3.23 -8.87 -2.74
CA TYR A 206 -3.89 -9.90 -3.53
C TYR A 206 -2.96 -10.17 -4.71
N SER A 207 -2.15 -11.21 -4.54
CA SER A 207 -1.35 -11.80 -5.61
C SER A 207 -2.32 -12.48 -6.55
N ASP A 208 -2.27 -12.11 -7.83
CA ASP A 208 -2.70 -12.97 -8.94
C ASP A 208 -1.75 -14.18 -9.06
#